data_AF-A0A4Q3F1R3-F1
#
_entry.id   AF-A0A4Q3F1R3-F1
#
_cell.length_a   1.000
_cell.length_b   1.000
_cell.length_c   1.000
_cell.angle_alpha   90.00
_cell.angle_beta   90.00
_cell.angle_gamma   90.00
#
_symmetry.space_group_name_H-M   'P 1'
#
loop_
_entity.id
_entity.type
_entity.pdbx_description
1 polymer ?
#
loop_
_entity_poly.entity_id
_entity_poly.type
_entity_poly.pdbx_seq_one_letter_code
_entity_poly.pdbx_strand_id
1 'polypeptide(L)'
;MKQFLDMDPLKRKELQQPGIPTDSVSNELFNWVREARVSAKALANKELRISIKGDSKEEYPTIKKVINILQKQKVNKFSLVTSMRAAN
;
A
#
# COMPACT_ATOMS: atom_id res chain seq x y z
N MET A 1 15.02 17.85 1.79
CA MET A 1 14.88 17.10 0.53
C MET A 1 16.22 16.77 -0.15
N LYS A 2 17.16 17.71 -0.30
CA LYS A 2 18.47 17.43 -0.95
C LYS A 2 19.33 16.37 -0.23
N GLN A 3 19.45 16.46 1.10
CA GLN A 3 20.23 15.48 1.89
C GLN A 3 19.70 14.03 1.83
N PHE A 4 18.41 13.80 1.51
CA PHE A 4 17.87 12.45 1.33
C PHE A 4 18.24 11.87 -0.05
N LEU A 5 18.29 12.73 -1.08
CA LEU A 5 18.67 12.38 -2.46
C LEU A 5 20.20 12.27 -2.65
N ASP A 6 20.99 12.85 -1.74
CA ASP A 6 22.45 12.73 -1.71
C ASP A 6 22.93 11.54 -0.86
N MET A 7 22.04 10.87 -0.12
CA MET A 7 22.40 9.76 0.76
C MET A 7 22.61 8.47 -0.02
N ASP A 8 23.63 7.69 0.36
CA ASP A 8 23.98 6.40 -0.25
C ASP A 8 22.78 5.41 -0.25
N PRO A 9 22.54 4.63 -1.33
CA PRO A 9 21.40 3.71 -1.44
C PRO A 9 21.25 2.74 -0.25
N LEU A 10 22.35 2.38 0.42
CA LEU A 10 22.34 1.52 1.59
C LEU A 10 21.78 2.24 2.82
N LYS A 11 22.17 3.50 3.05
CA LYS A 11 21.69 4.32 4.18
C LYS A 11 20.22 4.75 4.02
N ARG A 12 19.72 4.83 2.78
CA ARG A 12 18.29 5.08 2.53
C ARG A 12 17.39 3.93 2.98
N LYS A 13 17.91 2.68 3.01
CA LYS A 13 17.16 1.52 3.50
C LYS A 13 17.06 1.49 5.02
N GLU A 14 18.03 2.08 5.71
CA GLU A 14 18.06 2.15 7.19
C GLU A 14 17.18 3.28 7.74
N LEU A 15 16.81 4.25 6.91
CA LEU A 15 15.93 5.33 7.31
C LEU A 15 14.50 4.79 7.49
N GLN A 16 14.00 4.78 8.73
CA GLN A 16 12.62 4.42 9.03
C GLN A 16 11.67 5.45 8.42
N GLN A 17 11.03 5.06 7.32
CA GLN A 17 9.99 5.88 6.70
C GLN A 17 8.70 5.70 7.50
N PRO A 18 8.02 6.79 7.90
CA PRO A 18 6.72 6.68 8.53
C PRO A 18 5.78 5.97 7.56
N GLY A 19 5.10 4.93 8.06
CA GLY A 19 4.09 4.22 7.28
C GLY A 19 2.90 5.11 6.94
N ILE A 20 2.02 4.63 6.06
CA ILE A 20 0.79 5.34 5.72
C ILE A 20 -0.15 5.26 6.93
N PRO A 21 -0.57 6.39 7.51
CA PRO A 21 -1.48 6.40 8.64
C PRO A 21 -2.88 5.94 8.19
N THR A 22 -3.47 5.04 8.98
CA THR A 22 -4.81 4.50 8.77
C THR A 22 -5.74 4.79 9.96
N ASP A 23 -5.41 5.79 10.77
CA ASP A 23 -6.11 6.05 12.03
C ASP A 23 -7.31 7.00 11.88
N SER A 24 -8.21 6.87 12.84
CA SER A 24 -9.55 7.43 13.12
C SER A 24 -9.85 8.85 12.65
N VAL A 25 -8.85 9.70 12.46
CA VAL A 25 -9.02 11.12 12.09
C VAL A 25 -8.75 11.37 10.60
N SER A 26 -7.92 10.56 9.95
CA SER A 26 -7.65 10.66 8.50
C SER A 26 -7.20 9.31 7.96
N ASN A 27 -8.08 8.65 7.20
CA ASN A 27 -7.70 7.44 6.46
C ASN A 27 -6.96 7.85 5.18
N GLU A 28 -5.68 8.19 5.29
CA GLU A 28 -4.87 8.60 4.14
C GLU A 28 -4.80 7.50 3.07
N LEU A 29 -4.71 6.24 3.51
CA LEU A 29 -4.79 5.08 2.62
C LEU A 29 -6.08 5.06 1.79
N PHE A 30 -7.22 5.43 2.40
CA PHE A 30 -8.49 5.55 1.69
C PHE A 30 -8.39 6.65 0.62
N ASN A 31 -7.90 7.83 0.99
CA ASN A 31 -7.79 8.95 0.06
C ASN A 31 -6.87 8.61 -1.12
N TRP A 32 -5.71 8.01 -0.86
CA TRP A 32 -4.76 7.64 -1.92
C TRP A 32 -5.33 6.59 -2.86
N VAL A 33 -6.02 5.56 -2.35
CA VAL A 33 -6.67 4.56 -3.20
C VAL A 33 -7.80 5.19 -4.03
N ARG A 34 -8.56 6.12 -3.47
CA ARG A 34 -9.61 6.85 -4.19
C ARG A 34 -9.02 7.69 -5.34
N GLU A 35 -8.03 8.52 -5.04
CA GLU A 35 -7.40 9.41 -6.03
C GLU A 35 -6.66 8.61 -7.11
N ALA A 36 -5.97 7.54 -6.74
CA ALA A 36 -5.31 6.65 -7.71
C ALA A 36 -6.31 6.07 -8.71
N ARG A 37 -7.51 5.67 -8.26
CA ARG A 37 -8.57 5.16 -9.15
C ARG A 37 -9.16 6.24 -10.06
N VAL A 38 -9.40 7.44 -9.53
CA VAL A 38 -9.89 8.58 -10.32
C VAL A 38 -8.87 8.92 -11.41
N SER A 39 -7.59 9.03 -11.04
CA SER A 39 -6.50 9.32 -11.96
C SER A 39 -6.32 8.22 -13.01
N ALA A 40 -6.30 6.94 -12.63
CA ALA A 40 -6.14 5.85 -13.59
C ALA A 40 -7.33 5.75 -14.56
N LYS A 41 -8.55 6.04 -14.10
CA LYS A 41 -9.73 6.13 -14.97
C LYS A 41 -9.60 7.30 -15.93
N ALA A 42 -9.16 8.47 -15.46
CA ALA A 42 -8.98 9.65 -16.30
C ALA A 42 -7.87 9.48 -17.35
N LEU A 43 -6.75 8.84 -16.98
CA LEU A 43 -5.57 8.71 -17.84
C LEU A 43 -5.63 7.53 -18.81
N ALA A 44 -6.16 6.39 -18.37
CA ALA A 44 -6.07 5.14 -19.11
C ALA A 44 -7.41 4.43 -19.33
N ASN A 45 -8.52 4.99 -18.81
CA ASN A 45 -9.86 4.39 -18.82
C ASN A 45 -9.87 2.92 -18.34
N LYS A 46 -8.95 2.57 -17.44
CA LYS A 46 -8.78 1.21 -16.90
C LYS A 46 -9.12 1.17 -15.43
N GLU A 47 -9.73 0.06 -15.02
CA GLU A 47 -9.92 -0.23 -13.60
C GLU A 47 -8.58 -0.62 -12.96
N LEU A 48 -8.18 0.13 -11.94
CA LEU A 48 -6.93 -0.09 -11.23
C LEU A 48 -7.04 -1.39 -10.40
N ARG A 49 -6.14 -2.35 -10.66
CA ARG A 49 -6.04 -3.60 -9.90
C ARG A 49 -5.08 -3.41 -8.73
N ILE A 50 -5.58 -3.58 -7.51
CA ILE A 50 -4.78 -3.42 -6.29
C ILE A 50 -4.19 -4.76 -5.87
N SER A 51 -2.92 -4.77 -5.49
CA SER A 51 -2.27 -5.95 -4.90
C SER A 51 -1.71 -5.58 -3.53
N ILE A 52 -2.06 -6.36 -2.51
CA ILE A 52 -1.56 -6.22 -1.14
C ILE A 52 -0.42 -7.22 -1.00
N LYS A 53 0.79 -6.75 -0.72
CA LYS A 53 1.91 -7.62 -0.36
C LYS A 53 2.08 -7.61 1.15
N GLY A 54 1.97 -8.77 1.78
CA GLY A 54 2.23 -8.96 3.20
C GLY A 54 3.48 -9.80 3.41
N ASP A 55 4.31 -9.44 4.39
CA ASP A 55 5.38 -10.32 4.84
C ASP A 55 4.79 -11.49 5.64
N SER A 56 5.48 -12.63 5.63
CA SER A 56 5.18 -13.85 6.38
C SER A 56 5.04 -13.64 7.89
N LYS A 57 5.71 -12.62 8.44
CA LYS A 57 5.68 -12.28 9.87
C LYS A 57 4.59 -11.27 10.23
N GLU A 58 3.88 -10.72 9.24
CA GLU A 58 2.86 -9.70 9.50
C GLU A 58 1.60 -10.35 10.07
N GLU A 59 1.09 -9.81 11.18
CA GLU A 59 -0.08 -10.39 11.84
C GLU A 59 -1.35 -10.13 11.00
N TYR A 60 -2.22 -11.14 10.92
CA TYR A 60 -3.51 -11.06 10.24
C TYR A 60 -4.38 -9.83 10.60
N PRO A 61 -4.39 -9.33 11.86
CA PRO A 61 -5.09 -8.10 12.22
C PRO A 61 -4.70 -6.87 11.38
N THR A 62 -3.43 -6.71 11.01
CA THR A 62 -2.97 -5.58 10.18
C THR A 62 -3.53 -5.70 8.76
N ILE A 63 -3.45 -6.90 8.17
CA ILE A 63 -3.99 -7.17 6.83
C ILE A 63 -5.51 -6.96 6.81
N LYS A 64 -6.21 -7.41 7.87
CA LYS A 64 -7.66 -7.22 8.01
C LYS A 64 -8.05 -5.75 8.05
N LYS A 65 -7.27 -4.89 8.71
CA LYS A 65 -7.51 -3.43 8.70
C LYS A 65 -7.45 -2.86 7.27
N VAL A 66 -6.44 -3.23 6.49
CA VAL A 66 -6.30 -2.81 5.09
C VAL A 66 -7.45 -3.31 4.23
N ILE A 67 -7.83 -4.59 4.37
CA ILE A 67 -8.97 -5.17 3.66
C ILE A 67 -10.26 -4.42 3.99
N ASN A 68 -10.51 -4.13 5.27
CA ASN A 68 -11.71 -3.39 5.69
C ASN A 68 -11.77 -1.98 5.08
N ILE A 69 -10.63 -1.29 4.95
CA ILE A 69 -10.56 0.03 4.31
C ILE A 69 -10.89 -0.08 2.81
N LEU A 70 -10.36 -1.08 2.11
CA LEU A 70 -10.66 -1.33 0.70
C LEU A 70 -12.13 -1.72 0.49
N GLN A 71 -12.70 -2.53 1.38
CA GLN A 71 -14.11 -2.91 1.35
C GLN A 71 -15.05 -1.71 1.54
N LYS A 72 -14.72 -0.77 2.45
CA LYS A 72 -15.45 0.50 2.59
C LYS A 72 -15.50 1.31 1.28
N GLN A 73 -14.50 1.13 0.42
CA GLN A 73 -14.45 1.75 -0.92
C GLN A 73 -15.08 0.92 -2.04
N LYS A 74 -15.73 -0.19 -1.69
CA LYS A 74 -16.27 -1.18 -2.63
C LYS A 74 -15.20 -1.77 -3.55
N VAL A 75 -13.94 -1.80 -3.11
CA VAL A 75 -12.84 -2.46 -3.83
C VAL A 75 -12.78 -3.93 -3.40
N ASN A 76 -13.56 -4.76 -4.08
CA ASN A 76 -13.68 -6.19 -3.77
C ASN A 76 -12.70 -7.08 -4.55
N LYS A 77 -12.00 -6.51 -5.55
CA LYS A 77 -11.02 -7.23 -6.37
C LYS A 77 -9.60 -6.77 -6.01
N PHE A 78 -8.94 -7.53 -5.15
CA PHE A 78 -7.53 -7.32 -4.82
C PHE A 78 -6.76 -8.64 -4.86
N SER A 79 -5.46 -8.57 -5.13
CA SER A 79 -4.58 -9.73 -5.12
C SER A 79 -3.76 -9.69 -3.84
N LEU A 80 -3.96 -10.63 -2.92
CA LEU A 80 -3.12 -10.74 -1.74
C LEU A 80 -1.92 -11.62 -2.08
N VAL A 81 -0.72 -11.05 -2.03
CA VAL A 81 0.55 -11.73 -2.29
C VAL A 81 1.28 -11.87 -0.95
N THR A 82 1.16 -13.04 -0.34
CA THR A 82 1.98 -13.46 0.80
C THR A 82 3.16 -14.24 0.26
N SER A 83 4.29 -13.57 0.02
CA SER A 83 5.47 -14.26 -0.50
C SER A 83 6.52 -14.45 0.57
N MET A 84 6.76 -15.70 0.95
CA MET A 84 8.10 -16.27 0.78
C MET A 84 7.93 -17.45 -0.19
N ARG A 85 7.94 -17.18 -1.50
CA ARG A 85 8.11 -18.26 -2.46
C ARG A 85 9.59 -18.67 -2.41
N ALA A 86 9.91 -19.61 -1.52
CA ALA A 86 10.98 -20.56 -1.82
C ALA A 86 10.44 -21.44 -2.95
N ALA A 87 10.67 -21.00 -4.19
CA ALA A 87 10.57 -21.91 -5.31
C ALA A 87 11.85 -22.76 -5.25
N ASN A 88 11.70 -24.01 -4.81
CA ASN A 88 12.64 -25.07 -5.16
C ASN A 88 12.66 -25.26 -6.68
#